data_AF-A0A9P0JUU3-F1
#
_entry.id   AF-A0A9P0JUU3-F1
#
_cell.length_a   1.000
_cell.length_b   1.000
_cell.length_c   1.000
_cell.angle_alpha   90.00
_cell.angle_beta   90.00
_cell.angle_gamma   90.00
#
_symmetry.space_group_name_H-M   'P 1'
#
loop_
_entity.id
_entity.type
_entity.pdbx_description
1 polymer ?
#
loop_
_entity_poly.entity_id
_entity_poly.type
_entity_poly.pdbx_seq_one_letter_code
_entity_poly.pdbx_strand_id
1 'polypeptide(L)'
;MADSSGRDESHDEEEMDKQLLFVHKLKEHKIVHNKSQVSQVKIEKEAALKILVQYKDIFNVTLTTKQLTKKISNMKTEIKKKFDINKTGNKAIIYKSWKKLLMEMFEVHKNPIFKEIPGAVSVGANESITLAESSTSAISDTLAPSSAKEITIPAKKIKMSHLPEIEETQKLSTAELQRLVLLEQLKLCRMQQEEIIKRQKQGDGNFMPNSTFSEEKCITTCNYY
;
A
#
# COMPACT_ATOMS: atom_id res chain seq x y z
N MET A 1 1.25 -38.93 -34.16
CA MET A 1 2.26 -39.04 -33.09
C MET A 1 2.16 -37.79 -32.24
N ALA A 2 1.35 -37.86 -31.20
CA ALA A 2 1.26 -36.83 -30.18
C ALA A 2 1.33 -37.54 -28.84
N ASP A 3 1.86 -36.80 -27.87
CA ASP A 3 1.68 -36.98 -26.43
C ASP A 3 2.84 -37.65 -25.67
N SER A 4 3.62 -36.81 -24.99
CA SER A 4 4.02 -36.98 -23.58
C SER A 4 4.85 -35.76 -23.18
N SER A 5 4.17 -34.64 -22.95
CA SER A 5 4.72 -33.52 -22.19
C SER A 5 4.72 -33.88 -20.71
N GLY A 6 5.61 -34.78 -20.30
CA GLY A 6 5.94 -34.99 -18.89
C GLY A 6 6.63 -33.74 -18.35
N ARG A 7 5.83 -32.79 -17.85
CA ARG A 7 6.37 -31.73 -16.99
C ARG A 7 6.71 -32.40 -15.65
N ASP A 8 7.99 -32.40 -15.31
CA ASP A 8 8.56 -32.91 -14.06
C ASP A 8 7.77 -32.44 -12.84
N GLU A 9 6.92 -33.30 -12.27
CA GLU A 9 6.24 -33.05 -11.00
C GLU A 9 7.24 -32.96 -9.82
N SER A 10 8.42 -33.56 -9.96
CA SER A 10 9.49 -33.57 -8.95
C SER A 10 10.04 -32.17 -8.63
N HIS A 11 10.13 -31.30 -9.64
CA HIS A 11 10.68 -29.94 -9.45
C HIS A 11 9.73 -29.05 -8.62
N ASP A 12 8.42 -29.24 -8.77
CA ASP A 12 7.40 -28.44 -8.08
C ASP A 12 7.28 -28.80 -6.59
N GLU A 13 7.55 -30.07 -6.22
CA GLU A 13 7.55 -30.53 -4.83
C GLU A 13 8.74 -29.95 -4.05
N GLU A 14 9.95 -30.00 -4.63
CA GLU A 14 11.14 -29.43 -3.98
C GLU A 14 11.01 -27.92 -3.74
N GLU A 15 10.42 -27.18 -4.68
CA GLU A 15 10.19 -25.76 -4.50
C GLU A 15 9.17 -25.48 -3.38
N MET A 16 8.16 -26.36 -3.24
CA MET A 16 7.17 -26.26 -2.17
C MET A 16 7.81 -26.46 -0.79
N ASP A 17 8.71 -27.43 -0.65
CA ASP A 17 9.41 -27.71 0.61
C ASP A 17 10.37 -26.57 1.00
N LYS A 18 11.09 -26.00 0.03
CA LYS A 18 11.94 -24.81 0.24
C LYS A 18 11.11 -23.62 0.72
N GLN A 19 9.95 -23.38 0.09
CA GLN A 19 9.03 -22.32 0.50
C GLN A 19 8.45 -22.57 1.90
N LEU A 20 8.15 -23.82 2.26
CA LEU A 20 7.65 -24.18 3.58
C LEU A 20 8.71 -23.94 4.66
N LEU A 21 9.94 -24.38 4.43
CA LEU A 21 11.07 -24.17 5.34
C LEU A 21 11.35 -22.68 5.54
N PHE A 22 11.26 -21.88 4.47
CA PHE A 22 11.37 -20.42 4.56
C PHE A 22 10.31 -19.82 5.50
N VAL A 23 9.04 -20.24 5.37
CA VAL A 23 7.97 -19.72 6.24
C VAL A 23 8.19 -20.13 7.70
N HIS A 24 8.71 -21.33 7.97
CA HIS A 24 9.08 -21.74 9.33
C HIS A 24 10.13 -20.81 9.95
N LYS A 25 11.20 -20.49 9.21
CA LYS A 25 12.21 -19.52 9.68
C LYS A 25 11.66 -18.12 9.83
N LEU A 26 10.71 -17.73 8.99
CA LEU A 26 10.02 -16.45 9.14
C LEU A 26 9.14 -16.40 10.40
N LYS A 27 8.54 -17.53 10.81
CA LYS A 27 7.75 -17.67 12.04
C LYS A 27 8.61 -17.50 13.30
N GLU A 28 9.87 -17.92 13.28
CA GLU A 28 10.85 -17.70 14.36
C GLU A 28 11.16 -16.20 14.54
N HIS A 29 11.19 -15.43 13.44
CA HIS A 29 11.54 -14.00 13.44
C HIS A 29 10.32 -13.07 13.25
N LYS A 30 9.33 -13.14 14.15
CA LYS A 30 8.09 -12.34 14.07
C LYS A 30 8.31 -10.84 13.94
N ILE A 31 9.41 -10.31 14.48
CA ILE A 31 9.75 -8.88 14.43
C ILE A 31 9.87 -8.34 13.00
N VAL A 32 10.17 -9.19 12.03
CA VAL A 32 10.22 -8.84 10.60
C VAL A 32 8.87 -8.32 10.10
N HIS A 33 7.77 -8.73 10.73
CA HIS A 33 6.41 -8.32 10.39
C HIS A 33 5.91 -7.11 11.15
N ASN A 34 6.66 -6.65 12.16
CA ASN A 34 6.30 -5.46 12.90
C ASN A 34 6.35 -4.22 11.97
N LYS A 35 5.29 -3.41 12.06
CA LYS A 35 5.13 -2.14 11.32
C LYS A 35 5.60 -0.92 12.11
N SER A 36 5.95 -1.10 13.39
CA SER A 36 6.44 -0.03 14.26
C SER A 36 7.62 0.71 13.62
N GLN A 37 7.59 2.04 13.76
CA GLN A 37 8.64 2.93 13.24
C GLN A 37 9.68 3.30 14.31
N VAL A 38 9.56 2.73 15.52
CA VAL A 38 10.49 2.94 16.62
C VAL A 38 11.89 2.50 16.20
N SER A 39 12.90 3.33 16.50
CA SER A 39 14.30 3.10 16.12
C SER A 39 14.82 1.73 16.56
N GLN A 40 14.57 1.36 17.81
CA GLN A 40 14.95 0.07 18.37
C GLN A 40 14.39 -1.11 17.56
N VAL A 41 13.09 -1.07 17.24
CA VAL A 41 12.42 -2.11 16.45
C VAL A 41 12.96 -2.18 15.03
N LYS A 42 13.38 -1.05 14.44
CA LYS A 42 14.03 -1.03 13.12
C LYS A 42 15.37 -1.74 13.14
N ILE A 43 16.18 -1.51 14.16
CA ILE A 43 17.49 -2.15 14.33
C ILE A 43 17.31 -3.67 14.49
N GLU A 44 16.40 -4.09 15.36
CA GLU A 44 16.10 -5.51 15.58
C GLU A 44 15.54 -6.18 14.32
N LYS A 45 14.70 -5.48 13.57
CA LYS A 45 14.19 -5.95 12.28
C LYS A 45 15.28 -6.11 11.25
N GLU A 46 16.20 -5.16 11.15
CA GLU A 46 17.34 -5.24 10.23
C GLU A 46 18.28 -6.38 10.62
N ALA A 47 18.53 -6.58 11.92
CA ALA A 47 19.31 -7.70 12.44
C ALA A 47 18.66 -9.04 12.08
N ALA A 48 17.34 -9.17 12.29
CA ALA A 48 16.60 -10.38 11.91
C ALA A 48 16.64 -10.64 10.39
N LEU A 49 16.55 -9.60 9.56
CA LEU A 49 16.69 -9.74 8.12
C LEU A 49 18.10 -10.19 7.70
N LYS A 50 19.15 -9.72 8.40
CA LYS A 50 20.53 -10.16 8.15
C LYS A 50 20.72 -11.63 8.47
N ILE A 51 20.15 -12.12 9.58
CA ILE A 51 20.15 -13.54 9.94
C ILE A 51 19.40 -14.35 8.87
N LEU A 52 18.24 -13.88 8.42
CA LEU A 52 17.46 -14.58 7.40
C LEU A 52 18.17 -14.68 6.05
N VAL A 53 18.98 -13.68 5.69
CA VAL A 53 19.81 -13.69 4.47
C VAL A 53 20.95 -14.72 4.54
N GLN A 54 21.41 -15.10 5.74
CA GLN A 54 22.48 -16.09 5.91
C GLN A 54 22.03 -17.52 5.56
N TYR A 55 20.72 -17.80 5.57
CA TYR A 55 20.17 -19.11 5.16
C TYR A 55 20.17 -19.29 3.63
N LYS A 56 21.37 -19.30 3.04
CA LYS A 56 21.58 -19.49 1.59
C LYS A 56 21.00 -20.80 1.09
N ASP A 57 21.04 -21.84 1.91
CA ASP A 57 20.59 -23.19 1.59
C ASP A 57 19.08 -23.27 1.30
N ILE A 58 18.29 -22.35 1.87
CA ILE A 58 16.85 -22.30 1.62
C ILE A 58 16.54 -21.67 0.25
N PHE A 59 17.38 -20.74 -0.18
CA PHE A 59 17.12 -19.94 -1.38
C PHE A 59 17.85 -20.43 -2.61
N ASN A 60 18.90 -21.24 -2.46
CA ASN A 60 19.87 -21.59 -3.52
C ASN A 60 20.40 -20.38 -4.31
N VAL A 61 20.17 -19.16 -3.79
CA VAL A 61 20.43 -17.86 -4.41
C VAL A 61 20.80 -16.90 -3.29
N THR A 62 21.84 -16.10 -3.53
CA THR A 62 22.25 -15.03 -2.63
C THR A 62 21.26 -13.87 -2.70
N LEU A 63 20.28 -13.86 -1.80
CA LEU A 63 19.31 -12.76 -1.69
C LEU A 63 19.87 -11.60 -0.88
N THR A 64 19.70 -10.39 -1.39
CA THR A 64 19.89 -9.16 -0.61
C THR A 64 18.70 -8.94 0.34
N THR A 65 18.91 -8.17 1.41
CA THR A 65 17.85 -7.78 2.37
C THR A 65 16.65 -7.11 1.68
N LYS A 66 16.89 -6.33 0.61
CA LYS A 66 15.84 -5.72 -0.20
C LYS A 66 15.01 -6.78 -0.93
N GLN A 67 15.66 -7.74 -1.58
CA GLN A 67 14.97 -8.83 -2.28
C GLN A 67 14.20 -9.72 -1.32
N LEU A 68 14.76 -10.02 -0.14
CA LEU A 68 14.07 -10.77 0.91
C LEU A 68 12.80 -10.05 1.37
N THR A 69 12.91 -8.74 1.64
CA THR A 69 11.75 -7.91 2.02
C THR A 69 10.69 -7.88 0.92
N LYS A 70 11.12 -7.81 -0.34
CA LYS A 70 10.21 -7.85 -1.50
C LYS A 70 9.54 -9.23 -1.62
N LYS A 71 10.26 -10.33 -1.43
CA LYS A 71 9.71 -11.70 -1.44
C LYS A 71 8.64 -11.87 -0.36
N ILE A 72 8.92 -11.44 0.87
CA ILE A 72 7.94 -11.45 1.97
C ILE A 72 6.70 -10.61 1.61
N SER A 73 6.91 -9.44 1.01
CA SER A 73 5.80 -8.57 0.60
C SER A 73 4.96 -9.20 -0.51
N ASN A 74 5.59 -9.84 -1.50
CA ASN A 74 4.90 -10.57 -2.55
C ASN A 74 4.10 -11.76 -1.99
N MET A 75 4.67 -12.53 -1.06
CA MET A 75 3.96 -13.63 -0.40
C MET A 75 2.73 -13.12 0.37
N LYS A 76 2.84 -11.97 1.05
CA LYS A 76 1.69 -11.32 1.72
C LYS A 76 0.61 -10.88 0.73
N THR A 77 0.99 -10.25 -0.38
CA THR A 77 0.02 -9.77 -1.38
C THR A 77 -0.69 -10.93 -2.07
N GLU A 78 0.01 -12.03 -2.35
CA GLU A 78 -0.62 -13.24 -2.89
C GLU A 78 -1.65 -13.84 -1.92
N ILE A 79 -1.34 -13.87 -0.63
CA ILE A 79 -2.28 -14.35 0.39
C ILE A 79 -3.50 -13.44 0.45
N LYS A 80 -3.29 -12.12 0.49
CA LYS A 80 -4.39 -11.15 0.52
C LYS A 80 -5.33 -11.33 -0.67
N LYS A 81 -4.78 -11.38 -1.89
CA LYS A 81 -5.55 -11.59 -3.13
C LYS A 81 -6.39 -12.87 -3.06
N LYS A 82 -5.80 -14.00 -2.65
CA LYS A 82 -6.53 -15.28 -2.57
C LYS A 82 -7.53 -15.33 -1.41
N PHE A 83 -7.28 -14.60 -0.33
CA PHE A 83 -8.23 -14.50 0.78
C PHE A 83 -9.46 -13.68 0.37
N ASP A 84 -9.26 -12.58 -0.37
CA ASP A 84 -10.35 -11.75 -0.87
C ASP A 84 -11.23 -12.52 -1.89
N ILE A 85 -10.62 -13.28 -2.82
CA ILE A 85 -11.37 -14.10 -3.81
C ILE A 85 -12.24 -15.18 -3.13
N ASN A 86 -11.79 -15.74 -2.00
CA ASN A 86 -12.56 -16.73 -1.26
C ASN A 86 -13.82 -16.16 -0.58
N LYS A 87 -13.89 -14.83 -0.37
CA LYS A 87 -15.10 -14.19 0.15
C LYS A 87 -16.18 -14.02 -0.93
N THR A 88 -15.80 -13.95 -2.20
CA THR A 88 -16.70 -13.63 -3.33
C THR A 88 -17.56 -14.82 -3.79
N GLY A 89 -17.86 -15.81 -2.92
CA GLY A 89 -18.74 -16.93 -3.25
C GLY A 89 -18.24 -17.89 -4.34
N ASN A 90 -16.95 -17.79 -4.72
CA ASN A 90 -16.34 -18.70 -5.69
C ASN A 90 -16.06 -20.08 -5.06
N LYS A 91 -15.83 -21.10 -5.91
CA LYS A 91 -15.43 -22.46 -5.49
C LYS A 91 -14.27 -22.39 -4.47
N ALA A 92 -14.34 -23.21 -3.43
CA ALA A 92 -13.36 -23.23 -2.35
C ALA A 92 -11.92 -23.40 -2.87
N ILE A 93 -11.07 -22.40 -2.64
CA ILE A 93 -9.67 -22.45 -3.07
C ILE A 93 -8.87 -23.35 -2.10
N ILE A 94 -8.21 -24.37 -2.64
CA ILE A 94 -7.25 -25.19 -1.89
C ILE A 94 -5.93 -24.42 -1.75
N TYR A 95 -5.53 -24.14 -0.51
CA TYR A 95 -4.27 -23.47 -0.20
C TYR A 95 -3.10 -24.46 -0.15
N LYS A 96 -1.96 -24.07 -0.74
CA LYS A 96 -0.66 -24.75 -0.54
C LYS A 96 -0.27 -24.74 0.94
N SER A 97 0.48 -25.75 1.38
CA SER A 97 0.86 -25.96 2.80
C SER A 97 1.54 -24.74 3.43
N TRP A 98 2.51 -24.13 2.73
CA TRP A 98 3.20 -22.93 3.23
C TRP A 98 2.25 -21.71 3.37
N LYS A 99 1.22 -21.60 2.51
CA LYS A 99 0.24 -20.51 2.60
C LYS A 99 -0.62 -20.64 3.84
N LYS A 100 -1.04 -21.87 4.18
CA LYS A 100 -1.81 -22.15 5.41
C LYS A 100 -1.01 -21.74 6.65
N LEU A 101 0.27 -22.11 6.71
CA LEU A 101 1.15 -21.78 7.83
C LEU A 101 1.41 -20.26 7.93
N LEU A 102 1.55 -19.60 6.79
CA LEU A 102 1.71 -18.14 6.74
C LEU A 102 0.41 -17.40 7.14
N MET A 103 -0.76 -17.93 6.81
CA MET A 103 -2.06 -17.40 7.26
C MET A 103 -2.26 -17.54 8.76
N GLU A 104 -1.90 -18.68 9.34
CA GLU A 104 -1.90 -18.91 10.79
C GLU A 104 -1.01 -17.88 11.49
N MET A 105 0.22 -17.68 10.98
CA MET A 105 1.18 -16.73 11.55
C MET A 105 0.68 -15.27 11.53
N PHE A 106 -0.08 -14.86 10.52
CA PHE A 106 -0.63 -13.49 10.43
C PHE A 106 -1.94 -13.31 11.20
N GLU A 107 -2.46 -14.38 11.81
CA GLU A 107 -3.76 -14.40 12.46
C GLU A 107 -4.82 -13.72 11.59
N VAL A 108 -4.91 -14.14 10.33
CA VAL A 108 -5.75 -13.49 9.31
C VAL A 108 -7.20 -13.31 9.78
N HIS A 109 -7.72 -14.25 10.59
CA HIS A 109 -9.06 -14.18 11.18
C HIS A 109 -9.20 -13.24 12.38
N LYS A 110 -8.14 -12.67 12.92
CA LYS A 110 -8.17 -11.66 14.01
C LYS A 110 -7.74 -10.29 13.53
N ASN A 111 -6.91 -10.25 12.49
CA ASN A 111 -6.31 -9.03 11.99
C ASN A 111 -7.34 -8.18 11.21
N PRO A 112 -7.60 -6.93 11.63
CA PRO A 112 -8.58 -6.06 10.99
C PRO A 112 -8.24 -5.69 9.55
N ILE A 113 -7.00 -5.91 9.09
CA ILE A 113 -6.60 -5.70 7.69
C ILE A 113 -7.33 -6.67 6.74
N PHE A 114 -7.77 -7.82 7.24
CA PHE A 114 -8.45 -8.85 6.44
C PHE A 114 -9.95 -8.94 6.74
N LYS A 115 -10.42 -8.33 7.84
CA LYS A 115 -11.85 -8.23 8.14
C LYS A 115 -12.42 -6.96 7.51
N GLU A 116 -13.63 -7.05 6.98
CA GLU A 116 -14.40 -5.84 6.73
C GLU A 116 -14.73 -5.21 8.08
N ILE A 117 -14.50 -3.90 8.18
CA ILE A 117 -14.92 -3.14 9.36
C ILE A 117 -16.45 -3.07 9.27
N PRO A 118 -17.20 -3.56 10.26
CA PRO A 118 -18.66 -3.45 10.24
C PRO A 118 -19.05 -1.98 10.09
N GLY A 119 -19.84 -1.68 9.06
CA GLY A 119 -20.25 -0.30 8.69
C GLY A 119 -19.43 0.36 7.58
N ALA A 120 -18.39 -0.30 7.04
CA ALA A 120 -17.71 0.19 5.84
C ALA A 120 -18.61 0.03 4.60
N VAL A 121 -19.40 1.05 4.30
CA VAL A 121 -20.20 1.12 3.06
C VAL A 121 -19.25 1.37 1.89
N SER A 122 -19.19 0.42 0.95
CA SER A 122 -18.52 0.62 -0.33
C SER A 122 -19.32 1.64 -1.15
N VAL A 123 -18.86 2.89 -1.19
CA VAL A 123 -19.47 3.92 -2.03
C VAL A 123 -19.12 3.62 -3.48
N GLY A 124 -20.04 2.96 -4.19
CA GLY A 124 -19.90 2.64 -5.62
C GLY A 124 -20.52 1.32 -6.08
N ALA A 125 -20.99 0.45 -5.18
CA ALA A 125 -21.81 -0.69 -5.54
C ALA A 125 -23.29 -0.29 -5.43
N ASN A 126 -24.02 -0.35 -6.55
CA ASN A 126 -25.47 -0.29 -6.54
C ASN A 126 -25.99 -1.60 -5.94
N GLU A 127 -26.10 -1.68 -4.61
CA GLU A 127 -26.75 -2.79 -3.95
C GLU A 127 -28.00 -2.31 -3.22
N SER A 128 -29.10 -2.95 -3.59
CA SER A 128 -30.43 -2.76 -3.02
C SER A 128 -30.42 -2.85 -1.51
N ILE A 129 -31.00 -1.81 -0.91
CA ILE A 129 -31.34 -1.70 0.49
C ILE A 129 -32.13 -2.94 0.92
N THR A 130 -31.61 -3.68 1.90
CA THR A 130 -32.45 -4.47 2.82
C THR A 130 -32.40 -3.80 4.19
N LEU A 131 -33.52 -3.16 4.55
CA LEU A 131 -33.85 -2.75 5.90
C LEU A 131 -33.97 -3.98 6.79
N ALA A 132 -33.36 -3.96 7.98
CA ALA A 132 -33.91 -4.61 9.17
C ALA A 132 -33.30 -3.98 10.44
N GLU A 133 -34.12 -3.13 11.07
CA GLU A 133 -34.38 -3.02 12.53
C GLU A 133 -33.18 -2.87 13.48
N SER A 134 -32.83 -1.65 13.91
CA SER A 134 -33.44 -0.88 15.02
C SER A 134 -33.55 -1.64 16.34
N SER A 135 -32.67 -1.30 17.28
CA SER A 135 -32.95 -1.34 18.72
C SER A 135 -32.01 -0.37 19.43
N THR A 136 -32.57 0.78 19.79
CA THR A 136 -31.98 1.81 20.67
C THR A 136 -31.99 1.33 22.12
N SER A 137 -30.88 1.53 22.83
CA SER A 137 -30.90 1.67 24.29
C SER A 137 -29.78 2.60 24.71
N ALA A 138 -30.18 3.80 25.13
CA ALA A 138 -29.34 4.82 25.74
C ALA A 138 -29.13 4.54 27.22
N ILE A 139 -27.91 4.67 27.73
CA ILE A 139 -27.68 5.21 29.09
C ILE A 139 -26.30 5.86 29.22
N SER A 140 -26.33 6.98 29.93
CA SER A 140 -25.30 7.95 30.28
C SER A 140 -24.03 7.35 30.92
N ASP A 141 -22.89 8.03 30.79
CA ASP A 141 -22.35 8.78 31.92
C ASP A 141 -21.17 9.71 31.57
N THR A 142 -21.29 10.90 32.17
CA THR A 142 -20.40 12.05 32.14
C THR A 142 -19.23 11.84 33.09
N LEU A 143 -17.98 11.90 32.60
CA LEU A 143 -16.81 12.25 33.41
C LEU A 143 -15.77 12.98 32.54
N ALA A 144 -15.60 14.28 32.79
CA ALA A 144 -14.33 14.99 32.60
C ALA A 144 -13.52 14.88 33.93
N PRO A 145 -12.29 15.40 34.09
CA PRO A 145 -11.34 16.05 33.15
C PRO A 145 -9.90 15.46 33.27
N SER A 146 -8.92 15.98 32.50
CA SER A 146 -7.57 16.34 33.02
C SER A 146 -6.49 16.47 31.92
N SER A 147 -5.99 17.70 31.78
CA SER A 147 -4.59 18.11 31.60
C SER A 147 -3.62 17.16 30.89
N ALA A 148 -3.17 17.55 29.68
CA ALA A 148 -1.88 17.13 29.15
C ALA A 148 -1.31 18.17 28.16
N LYS A 149 -0.38 18.97 28.69
CA LYS A 149 0.87 19.48 28.12
C LYS A 149 0.91 19.77 26.60
N GLU A 150 1.07 21.07 26.34
CA GLU A 150 1.66 21.69 25.16
C GLU A 150 2.79 20.86 24.53
N ILE A 151 2.52 20.26 23.36
CA ILE A 151 3.53 19.58 22.54
C ILE A 151 4.06 20.60 21.53
N THR A 152 5.19 21.22 21.88
CA THR A 152 6.04 21.93 20.92
C THR A 152 6.61 20.91 19.95
N ILE A 153 6.11 20.90 18.70
CA ILE A 153 6.66 20.06 17.64
C ILE A 153 7.87 20.77 17.03
N PRO A 154 9.09 20.22 17.07
CA PRO A 154 10.21 20.75 16.31
C PRO A 154 10.01 20.40 14.82
N ALA A 155 9.66 21.41 14.03
CA ALA A 155 9.56 21.28 12.57
C ALA A 155 10.92 20.90 11.96
N LYS A 156 10.98 19.73 11.33
CA LYS A 156 12.15 19.29 10.56
C LYS A 156 12.26 20.14 9.30
N LYS A 157 13.34 20.93 9.20
CA LYS A 157 13.70 21.72 8.02
C LYS A 157 13.93 20.78 6.82
N ILE A 158 12.96 20.75 5.91
CA ILE A 158 13.12 20.17 4.57
C ILE A 158 14.01 21.14 3.80
N LYS A 159 15.15 20.64 3.28
CA LYS A 159 15.98 21.41 2.36
C LYS A 159 15.20 21.59 1.05
N MET A 160 14.60 22.76 0.89
CA MET A 160 13.99 23.18 -0.37
C MET A 160 15.10 23.30 -1.40
N SER A 161 15.02 22.51 -2.46
CA SER A 161 15.72 22.79 -3.71
C SER A 161 15.25 24.17 -4.18
N HIS A 162 16.16 25.14 -4.20
CA HIS A 162 15.89 26.51 -4.62
C HIS A 162 15.50 26.48 -6.11
N LEU A 163 14.20 26.51 -6.38
CA LEU A 163 13.73 26.97 -7.68
C LEU A 163 14.13 28.45 -7.80
N PRO A 164 14.49 28.92 -9.00
CA PRO A 164 14.82 30.33 -9.18
C PRO A 164 13.59 31.17 -8.87
N GLU A 165 13.65 31.95 -7.80
CA GLU A 165 12.61 32.90 -7.44
C GLU A 165 12.67 34.10 -8.39
N ILE A 166 11.50 34.51 -8.88
CA ILE A 166 11.34 35.69 -9.74
C ILE A 166 11.40 36.94 -8.86
N GLU A 167 11.91 38.08 -9.36
CA GLU A 167 12.09 39.33 -8.60
C GLU A 167 10.81 39.81 -7.88
N GLU A 168 9.65 39.49 -8.44
CA GLU A 168 8.33 39.82 -7.86
C GLU A 168 7.99 38.97 -6.62
N THR A 169 8.45 37.72 -6.58
CA THR A 169 8.15 36.77 -5.50
C THR A 169 9.09 36.87 -4.30
N GLN A 170 10.28 37.46 -4.49
CA GLN A 170 11.28 37.62 -3.42
C GLN A 170 10.86 38.62 -2.32
N LYS A 171 9.94 39.56 -2.65
CA LYS A 171 9.50 40.60 -1.72
C LYS A 171 8.26 40.19 -0.90
N LEU A 172 7.71 39.00 -1.15
CA LEU A 172 6.45 38.57 -0.57
C LEU A 172 6.67 37.77 0.71
N SER A 173 5.76 37.95 1.66
CA SER A 173 5.68 37.09 2.84
C SER A 173 5.24 35.67 2.46
N THR A 174 5.56 34.69 3.32
CA THR A 174 5.18 33.29 3.10
C THR A 174 3.66 33.11 2.92
N ALA A 175 2.85 33.91 3.64
CA ALA A 175 1.39 33.88 3.52
C ALA A 175 0.91 34.40 2.15
N GLU A 176 1.54 35.46 1.63
CA GLU A 176 1.24 35.99 0.31
C GLU A 176 1.66 35.02 -0.79
N LEU A 177 2.81 34.37 -0.64
CA LEU A 177 3.28 33.34 -1.57
C LEU A 177 2.33 32.14 -1.62
N GLN A 178 1.87 31.65 -0.45
CA GLN A 178 0.87 30.58 -0.37
C GLN A 178 -0.45 31.01 -1.03
N ARG A 179 -0.89 32.26 -0.81
CA ARG A 179 -2.09 32.81 -1.45
C ARG A 179 -1.95 32.88 -2.97
N LEU A 180 -0.79 33.30 -3.48
CA LEU A 180 -0.52 33.35 -4.93
C LEU A 180 -0.54 31.96 -5.56
N VAL A 181 0.12 30.97 -4.93
CA VAL A 181 0.11 29.58 -5.40
C VAL A 181 -1.32 29.06 -5.49
N LEU A 182 -2.14 29.31 -4.47
CA LEU A 182 -3.54 28.88 -4.47
C LEU A 182 -4.36 29.57 -5.57
N LEU A 183 -4.15 30.86 -5.80
CA LEU A 183 -4.83 31.60 -6.88
C LEU A 183 -4.44 31.07 -8.27
N GLU A 184 -3.16 30.75 -8.49
CA GLU A 184 -2.71 30.19 -9.76
C GLU A 184 -3.26 28.77 -9.98
N GLN A 185 -3.29 27.93 -8.93
CA GLN A 185 -3.93 26.62 -8.97
C GLN A 185 -5.42 26.72 -9.32
N LEU A 186 -6.15 27.67 -8.74
CA LEU A 186 -7.55 27.92 -9.05
C LEU A 186 -7.74 28.37 -10.51
N LYS A 187 -6.85 29.23 -11.02
CA LYS A 187 -6.86 29.67 -12.41
C LYS A 187 -6.64 28.50 -13.37
N LEU A 188 -5.65 27.65 -13.12
CA LEU A 188 -5.41 26.43 -13.90
C LEU A 188 -6.63 25.51 -13.91
N CYS A 189 -7.26 25.29 -12.74
CA CYS A 189 -8.47 24.48 -12.64
C CYS A 189 -9.62 25.05 -13.48
N ARG A 190 -9.82 26.38 -13.46
CA ARG A 190 -10.86 27.03 -14.27
C ARG A 190 -10.60 26.87 -15.76
N MET A 191 -9.36 27.07 -16.21
CA MET A 191 -9.01 26.87 -17.63
C MET A 191 -9.25 25.42 -18.08
N GLN A 192 -8.88 24.43 -17.25
CA GLN A 192 -9.15 23.02 -17.56
C GLN A 192 -10.65 22.73 -17.67
N GLN A 193 -11.47 23.28 -16.77
CA GLN A 193 -12.92 23.16 -16.84
C GLN A 193 -13.48 23.80 -18.11
N GLU A 194 -13.01 24.98 -18.48
CA GLU A 194 -13.42 25.66 -19.71
C GLU A 194 -13.03 24.87 -20.97
N GLU A 195 -11.84 24.27 -21.00
CA GLU A 195 -11.44 23.39 -22.11
C GLU A 195 -12.34 22.16 -22.23
N ILE A 196 -12.68 21.52 -21.11
CA ILE A 196 -13.60 20.39 -21.08
C ILE A 196 -14.97 20.82 -21.63
N ILE A 197 -15.49 21.97 -21.20
CA ILE A 197 -16.77 22.51 -21.67
C ILE A 197 -16.72 22.87 -23.16
N LYS A 198 -15.62 23.48 -23.64
CA LYS A 198 -15.43 23.81 -25.07
C LYS A 198 -15.41 22.55 -25.93
N ARG A 199 -14.69 21.50 -25.50
CA ARG A 199 -14.63 20.21 -26.20
C ARG A 199 -15.98 19.50 -26.21
N GLN A 200 -16.74 19.54 -25.11
CA GLN A 200 -18.11 19.00 -25.06
C GLN A 200 -19.06 19.73 -26.01
N LYS A 201 -18.92 21.05 -26.17
CA LYS A 201 -19.73 21.85 -27.09
C LYS A 201 -19.36 21.67 -28.57
N GLN A 202 -18.13 21.24 -28.86
CA GLN A 202 -17.65 21.01 -30.23
C GLN A 202 -18.08 19.65 -30.82
N GLY A 203 -18.85 18.84 -30.07
CA GLY A 203 -19.50 17.66 -30.64
C GLY A 203 -18.61 16.43 -30.85
N ASP A 204 -17.41 16.40 -30.25
CA ASP A 204 -16.61 15.18 -30.17
C ASP A 204 -17.23 14.24 -29.12
N GLY A 205 -18.27 13.51 -29.53
CA GLY A 205 -18.98 12.50 -28.75
C GLY A 205 -18.16 11.24 -28.47
N ASN A 206 -16.85 11.34 -28.25
CA ASN A 206 -16.03 10.22 -27.85
C ASN A 206 -14.88 10.66 -26.92
N PHE A 207 -15.22 11.03 -25.68
CA PHE A 207 -14.23 11.23 -24.63
C PHE A 207 -14.60 10.42 -23.39
N MET A 208 -14.06 9.20 -23.31
CA MET A 208 -13.82 8.57 -22.01
C MET A 208 -12.62 9.28 -21.37
N PRO A 209 -12.68 9.69 -20.10
CA PRO A 209 -11.50 10.12 -19.38
C PRO A 209 -10.59 8.90 -19.19
N ASN A 210 -9.61 8.72 -20.09
CA ASN A 210 -8.46 7.88 -19.78
C ASN A 210 -7.67 8.59 -18.68
N SER A 211 -8.00 8.31 -17.42
CA SER A 211 -7.10 8.55 -16.29
C SER A 211 -6.01 7.46 -16.29
N THR A 212 -5.19 7.43 -17.33
CA THR A 212 -3.81 6.97 -17.18
C THR A 212 -2.99 8.19 -16.84
N PHE A 213 -2.88 8.45 -15.54
CA PHE A 213 -1.75 9.18 -14.99
C PHE A 213 -0.50 8.34 -15.27
N SER A 214 0.06 8.50 -16.46
CA SER A 214 1.34 7.91 -16.84
C SER A 214 2.44 8.70 -16.13
N GLU A 215 2.81 8.25 -14.94
CA GLU A 215 4.16 8.46 -14.41
C GLU A 215 5.13 7.72 -15.33
N GLU A 216 5.56 8.33 -16.43
CA GLU A 216 6.86 7.96 -17.03
C GLU A 216 7.33 9.00 -18.06
N LYS A 217 8.55 9.49 -17.79
CA LYS A 217 9.50 10.24 -18.65
C LYS A 217 9.63 11.75 -18.42
N CYS A 218 10.30 12.08 -17.31
CA CYS A 218 11.38 13.08 -17.34
C CYS A 218 12.66 12.41 -16.81
N ILE A 219 13.26 11.54 -17.63
CA ILE A 219 14.65 11.11 -17.47
C ILE A 219 15.48 12.00 -18.40
N THR A 220 16.21 12.92 -17.77
CA THR A 220 17.63 13.20 -18.00
C THR A 220 18.12 13.33 -19.44
N THR A 221 18.27 14.57 -19.89
CA THR A 221 19.43 14.98 -20.71
C THR A 221 19.86 16.39 -20.29
N CYS A 222 20.79 16.46 -19.33
CA CYS A 222 21.69 17.60 -19.21
C CYS A 222 23.11 17.06 -19.33
N ASN A 223 23.67 17.23 -20.52
CA ASN A 223 25.08 17.03 -20.80
C ASN A 223 25.90 18.07 -20.05
N TYR A 224 26.99 17.59 -19.43
CA TYR A 224 28.09 18.40 -18.94
C TYR A 224 28.83 19.03 -20.13
N TYR A 225 28.96 20.36 -20.13
CA TYR A 225 30.14 21.11 -20.58
C TYR A 225 30.17 22.46 -19.87
#